data_AF-A0A9U8EJI0-F1
#
_entry.id   AF-A0A9U8EJI0-F1
#
_cell.length_a   1.000
_cell.length_b   1.000
_cell.length_c   1.000
_cell.angle_alpha   90.00
_cell.angle_beta   90.00
_cell.angle_gamma   90.00
#
_symmetry.space_group_name_H-M   'P 1'
#
loop_
_entity.id
_entity.type
_entity.pdbx_description
1 polymer ?
#
loop_
_entity_poly.entity_id
_entity_poly.type
_entity_poly.pdbx_seq_one_letter_code
_entity_poly.pdbx_strand_id
1 'polypeptide(L)'
;MASQTLNPIFVTRCCISLIKKQIPLLFAVRQESSLPPLKTVQLNENMQLKTIQEMSSQPRPLVLLYGWMLAKQRHLDKYGNMYHSKGFDVLSLKMRPTQVLIPSRAQKTTEQLLSILQDEHLKDKPLMVHGFSVGGYMYGELLVKLNQDLEKYRSIRSRLVGQIFDSPVDYEGVPSGFARILLKNRVGQKLLQFSLESYLSLFKDSVTRHYIKSSNAFHKNELRIPSLLLYSRADPIGVDTKIELVMKKWRANNIPVMARCWESSPHVSHFHRHPDEYVEAVLKFISSIGLSKPDSEVSKRKLETKKHKEIQQAI
;
A
#
# COMPACT_ATOMS: atom_id res chain seq x y z
N MET A 1 28.05 70.67 -13.71
CA MET A 1 27.73 70.27 -15.10
C MET A 1 27.97 68.77 -15.20
N ALA A 2 26.95 68.03 -15.68
CA ALA A 2 26.92 66.70 -16.33
C ALA A 2 27.95 65.60 -15.96
N SER A 3 27.68 64.30 -15.96
CA SER A 3 26.50 63.42 -16.06
C SER A 3 27.05 61.98 -16.16
N GLN A 4 26.22 60.96 -15.87
CA GLN A 4 26.34 59.52 -16.24
C GLN A 4 27.16 58.61 -15.29
N THR A 5 26.54 57.90 -14.33
CA THR A 5 25.76 56.62 -14.37
C THR A 5 26.61 55.34 -14.44
N LEU A 6 26.58 54.51 -13.39
CA LEU A 6 26.19 53.08 -13.41
C LEU A 6 26.15 52.46 -11.99
N ASN A 7 25.03 51.75 -11.75
CA ASN A 7 24.51 50.96 -10.61
C ASN A 7 25.44 50.39 -9.51
N PRO A 8 24.93 50.32 -8.25
CA PRO A 8 25.31 49.29 -7.29
C PRO A 8 24.27 48.16 -7.25
N ILE A 9 24.67 46.92 -7.56
CA ILE A 9 23.95 45.72 -7.13
C ILE A 9 24.87 45.00 -6.17
N PHE A 10 24.63 45.08 -4.86
CA PHE A 10 25.05 44.03 -3.95
C PHE A 10 24.26 44.08 -2.63
N VAL A 11 23.84 42.89 -2.21
CA VAL A 11 23.32 42.50 -0.90
C VAL A 11 21.83 42.77 -0.62
N THR A 12 20.97 41.85 -1.08
CA THR A 12 19.82 41.41 -0.26
C THR A 12 19.46 39.96 -0.57
N ARG A 13 20.14 38.99 0.05
CA ARG A 13 19.68 37.60 0.10
C ARG A 13 20.23 36.90 1.34
N CYS A 14 19.60 37.15 2.48
CA CYS A 14 19.70 36.23 3.62
C CYS A 14 18.48 36.39 4.51
N CYS A 15 17.35 35.76 4.14
CA CYS A 15 16.24 35.48 5.09
C CYS A 15 15.15 34.51 4.56
N ILE A 16 15.23 33.99 3.32
CA ILE A 16 14.19 33.08 2.78
C ILE A 16 14.53 31.59 2.96
N SER A 17 15.73 31.24 3.44
CA SER A 17 16.20 29.85 3.50
C SER A 17 15.74 29.03 4.73
N LEU A 18 15.05 29.62 5.71
CA LEU A 18 14.76 28.94 6.99
C LEU A 18 13.33 28.40 7.13
N ILE A 19 12.39 28.79 6.26
CA ILE A 19 10.97 28.37 6.39
C ILE A 19 10.68 27.01 5.73
N LYS A 20 11.53 26.52 4.81
CA LYS A 20 11.27 25.27 4.06
C LYS A 20 11.65 23.97 4.77
N LYS A 21 12.28 24.00 5.95
CA LYS A 21 12.76 22.77 6.63
C LYS A 21 11.86 22.23 7.75
N GLN A 22 10.86 22.99 8.23
CA GLN A 22 9.94 22.55 9.30
C GLN A 22 8.59 22.04 8.81
N ILE A 23 8.29 22.18 7.51
CA ILE A 23 7.01 21.78 6.89
C ILE A 23 6.78 20.24 6.81
N PRO A 24 7.79 19.35 6.64
CA PRO A 24 7.53 17.93 6.39
C PRO A 24 6.91 17.18 7.58
N LEU A 25 7.22 17.59 8.81
CA LEU A 25 6.69 16.96 10.02
C LEU A 25 5.22 17.34 10.27
N LEU A 26 4.81 18.53 9.80
CA LEU A 26 3.51 19.12 10.08
C LEU A 26 2.35 18.43 9.36
N PHE A 27 2.55 17.89 8.15
CA PHE A 27 1.46 17.25 7.37
C PHE A 27 1.12 15.83 7.85
N ALA A 28 2.13 15.01 8.17
CA ALA A 28 1.91 13.67 8.73
C ALA A 28 1.32 13.74 10.15
N VAL A 29 1.78 14.68 10.99
CA VAL A 29 1.19 14.95 12.32
C VAL A 29 -0.24 15.49 12.18
N ARG A 30 -0.54 16.29 11.13
CA ARG A 30 -1.90 16.77 10.87
C ARG A 30 -2.90 15.64 10.59
N GLN A 31 -2.51 14.59 9.85
CA GLN A 31 -3.43 13.50 9.51
C GLN A 31 -3.86 12.68 10.73
N GLU A 32 -2.97 12.45 11.71
CA GLU A 32 -3.31 11.73 12.95
C GLU A 32 -4.21 12.55 13.88
N SER A 33 -4.03 13.87 13.92
CA SER A 33 -4.85 14.77 14.77
C SER A 33 -6.31 14.94 14.32
N SER A 34 -6.68 14.42 13.15
CA SER A 34 -8.02 14.56 12.54
C SER A 34 -8.68 13.22 12.20
N LEU A 35 -8.23 12.11 12.80
CA LEU A 35 -8.83 10.81 12.55
C LEU A 35 -10.24 10.72 13.17
N PRO A 36 -11.22 10.16 12.45
CA PRO A 36 -12.52 9.90 13.04
C PRO A 36 -12.40 8.80 14.12
N PRO A 37 -13.37 8.67 15.04
CA PRO A 37 -13.39 7.59 16.00
C PRO A 37 -13.38 6.22 15.29
N LEU A 38 -12.45 5.35 15.68
CA LEU A 38 -12.26 4.04 15.05
C LEU A 38 -12.69 2.92 16.00
N LYS A 39 -13.37 1.91 15.46
CA LYS A 39 -13.62 0.62 16.14
C LYS A 39 -12.60 -0.38 15.62
N THR A 40 -11.87 -1.02 16.52
CA THR A 40 -10.88 -2.06 16.18
C THR A 40 -11.43 -3.42 16.55
N VAL A 41 -11.37 -4.37 15.62
CA VAL A 41 -11.74 -5.78 15.82
C VAL A 41 -10.58 -6.65 15.38
N GLN A 42 -10.04 -7.45 16.30
CA GLN A 42 -9.07 -8.48 15.96
C GLN A 42 -9.83 -9.71 15.47
N LEU A 43 -9.74 -10.02 14.17
CA LEU A 43 -10.49 -11.13 13.57
C LEU A 43 -9.77 -12.47 13.80
N ASN A 44 -8.46 -12.45 13.67
CA ASN A 44 -7.58 -13.59 13.96
C ASN A 44 -6.15 -13.10 14.15
N GLU A 45 -5.20 -14.01 14.33
CA GLU A 45 -3.80 -13.69 14.59
C GLU A 45 -3.05 -12.94 13.45
N ASN A 46 -3.63 -12.91 12.24
CA ASN A 46 -3.08 -12.28 11.04
C ASN A 46 -3.89 -11.07 10.57
N MET A 47 -5.16 -10.93 10.99
CA MET A 47 -6.08 -9.94 10.43
C MET A 47 -6.72 -9.08 11.51
N GLN A 48 -6.66 -7.76 11.30
CA GLN A 48 -7.31 -6.76 12.14
C GLN A 48 -8.14 -5.82 11.28
N LEU A 49 -9.41 -5.68 11.62
CA LEU A 49 -10.33 -4.74 10.98
C LEU A 49 -10.43 -3.47 11.82
N LYS A 50 -10.22 -2.32 11.20
CA LYS A 50 -10.53 -1.01 11.77
C LYS A 50 -11.61 -0.34 10.93
N THR A 51 -12.71 0.04 11.58
CA THR A 51 -13.83 0.73 10.93
C THR A 51 -14.09 2.09 11.55
N ILE A 52 -14.58 3.02 10.73
CA ILE A 52 -15.00 4.34 11.20
C ILE A 52 -16.38 4.23 11.87
N GLN A 53 -16.51 4.76 13.09
CA GLN A 53 -17.74 4.63 13.91
C GLN A 53 -18.87 5.60 13.54
N GLU A 54 -18.66 6.50 12.60
CA GLU A 54 -19.69 7.45 12.17
C GLU A 54 -20.81 6.74 11.39
N MET A 55 -22.04 7.25 11.45
CA MET A 55 -23.10 6.80 10.55
C MET A 55 -22.83 7.28 9.11
N SER A 56 -23.10 6.41 8.14
CA SER A 56 -23.01 6.72 6.70
C SER A 56 -24.19 6.10 6.00
N SER A 57 -24.79 6.84 5.07
CA SER A 57 -25.88 6.35 4.20
C SER A 57 -25.37 5.45 3.07
N GLN A 58 -24.05 5.44 2.81
CA GLN A 58 -23.43 4.64 1.76
C GLN A 58 -22.35 3.69 2.33
N PRO A 59 -22.16 2.49 1.73
CA PRO A 59 -21.09 1.58 2.12
C PRO A 59 -19.72 2.22 1.93
N ARG A 60 -18.96 2.32 3.03
CA ARG A 60 -17.57 2.81 2.98
C ARG A 60 -16.67 1.82 2.23
N PRO A 61 -15.76 2.28 1.37
CA PRO A 61 -14.76 1.42 0.76
C PRO A 61 -13.84 0.81 1.82
N LEU A 62 -13.44 -0.44 1.60
CA LEU A 62 -12.55 -1.21 2.46
C LEU A 62 -11.20 -1.41 1.76
N VAL A 63 -10.12 -1.03 2.45
CA VAL A 63 -8.76 -1.33 2.01
C VAL A 63 -8.28 -2.65 2.59
N LEU A 64 -7.86 -3.57 1.74
CA LEU A 64 -7.14 -4.78 2.10
C LEU A 64 -5.64 -4.43 2.13
N LEU A 65 -5.13 -4.16 3.32
CA LEU A 65 -3.77 -3.67 3.53
C LEU A 65 -2.83 -4.85 3.85
N TYR A 66 -2.21 -5.41 2.82
CA TYR A 66 -1.27 -6.52 2.95
C TYR A 66 0.10 -6.01 3.38
N GLY A 67 0.46 -6.24 4.63
CA GLY A 67 1.75 -5.83 5.17
C GLY A 67 2.94 -6.53 4.52
N TRP A 68 4.12 -5.92 4.70
CA TRP A 68 5.37 -6.61 4.40
C TRP A 68 5.70 -7.63 5.50
N MET A 69 6.73 -8.43 5.24
CA MET A 69 7.18 -9.47 6.16
C MET A 69 7.61 -8.87 7.51
N LEU A 70 7.11 -9.46 8.61
CA LEU A 70 7.37 -9.03 9.99
C LEU A 70 6.88 -7.61 10.32
N ALA A 71 6.00 -7.02 9.50
CA ALA A 71 5.35 -5.76 9.83
C ALA A 71 4.58 -5.87 11.16
N LYS A 72 4.86 -4.94 12.08
CA LYS A 72 4.09 -4.78 13.32
C LYS A 72 2.78 -4.05 13.00
N GLN A 73 1.74 -4.28 13.82
CA GLN A 73 0.44 -3.63 13.62
C GLN A 73 0.56 -2.10 13.55
N ARG A 74 1.34 -1.50 14.47
CA ARG A 74 1.62 -0.05 14.48
C ARG A 74 2.18 0.49 13.17
N HIS A 75 2.91 -0.32 12.41
CA HIS A 75 3.44 0.12 11.12
C HIS A 75 2.30 0.18 10.09
N LEU A 76 1.45 -0.85 10.03
CA LEU A 76 0.28 -0.89 9.15
C LEU A 76 -0.73 0.20 9.54
N ASP A 77 -0.91 0.46 10.83
CA ASP A 77 -1.80 1.49 11.34
C ASP A 77 -1.45 2.88 10.80
N LYS A 78 -0.17 3.19 10.61
CA LYS A 78 0.24 4.48 10.02
C LYS A 78 -0.28 4.65 8.59
N TYR A 79 -0.26 3.58 7.78
CA TYR A 79 -0.84 3.60 6.43
C TYR A 79 -2.36 3.55 6.49
N GLY A 80 -2.93 2.77 7.43
CA GLY A 80 -4.37 2.71 7.67
C GLY A 80 -4.96 4.07 8.03
N ASN A 81 -4.25 4.86 8.84
CA ASN A 81 -4.67 6.21 9.24
C ASN A 81 -4.81 7.16 8.04
N MET A 82 -3.93 7.06 7.05
CA MET A 82 -4.08 7.81 5.79
C MET A 82 -5.42 7.49 5.13
N TYR A 83 -5.81 6.21 5.06
CA TYR A 83 -7.09 5.77 4.50
C TYR A 83 -8.29 6.18 5.36
N HIS A 84 -8.20 6.01 6.67
CA HIS A 84 -9.25 6.43 7.61
C HIS A 84 -9.53 7.93 7.53
N SER A 85 -8.50 8.76 7.35
CA SER A 85 -8.64 10.21 7.14
C SER A 85 -9.43 10.57 5.86
N LYS A 86 -9.60 9.60 4.96
CA LYS A 86 -10.34 9.71 3.69
C LYS A 86 -11.66 8.93 3.68
N GLY A 87 -12.07 8.36 4.82
CA GLY A 87 -13.37 7.70 4.96
C GLY A 87 -13.38 6.21 4.61
N PHE A 88 -12.21 5.58 4.53
CA PHE A 88 -12.09 4.15 4.28
C PHE A 88 -12.06 3.36 5.59
N ASP A 89 -12.63 2.16 5.55
CA ASP A 89 -12.31 1.13 6.53
C ASP A 89 -11.05 0.38 6.08
N VAL A 90 -10.33 -0.26 7.01
CA VAL A 90 -9.06 -0.92 6.71
C VAL A 90 -9.02 -2.30 7.36
N LEU A 91 -8.87 -3.33 6.54
CA LEU A 91 -8.54 -4.68 6.96
C LEU A 91 -7.03 -4.88 6.78
N SER A 92 -6.28 -4.84 7.87
CA SER A 92 -4.84 -5.07 7.88
C SER A 92 -4.52 -6.55 7.93
N LEU A 93 -3.62 -7.01 7.05
CA LEU A 93 -3.13 -8.38 7.01
C LEU A 93 -1.64 -8.41 7.32
N LYS A 94 -1.25 -9.04 8.43
CA LYS A 94 0.14 -9.28 8.80
C LYS A 94 0.70 -10.49 8.07
N MET A 95 1.92 -10.34 7.55
CA MET A 95 2.63 -11.39 6.84
C MET A 95 3.72 -12.01 7.70
N ARG A 96 3.57 -13.32 7.95
CA ARG A 96 4.49 -14.14 8.71
C ARG A 96 5.44 -14.89 7.78
N PRO A 97 6.71 -15.07 8.16
CA PRO A 97 7.65 -15.86 7.37
C PRO A 97 7.14 -17.28 7.07
N THR A 98 6.39 -17.88 7.99
CA THR A 98 5.82 -19.23 7.80
C THR A 98 4.80 -19.31 6.66
N GLN A 99 4.11 -18.21 6.33
CA GLN A 99 3.20 -18.16 5.18
C GLN A 99 3.98 -18.08 3.87
N VAL A 100 5.13 -17.39 3.88
CA VAL A 100 6.04 -17.26 2.73
C VAL A 100 6.86 -18.53 2.52
N LEU A 101 7.08 -19.35 3.56
CA LEU A 101 7.82 -20.61 3.44
C LEU A 101 6.90 -21.80 3.14
N ILE A 102 5.66 -21.78 3.64
CA ILE A 102 4.75 -22.94 3.59
C ILE A 102 3.45 -22.53 2.88
N PRO A 103 3.29 -22.82 1.58
CA PRO A 103 2.17 -22.32 0.77
C PRO A 103 0.78 -22.67 1.31
N SER A 104 0.61 -23.82 1.96
CA SER A 104 -0.68 -24.19 2.58
C SER A 104 -1.11 -23.21 3.68
N ARG A 105 -0.16 -22.57 4.39
CA ARG A 105 -0.46 -21.51 5.36
C ARG A 105 -0.89 -20.21 4.68
N ALA A 106 -0.28 -19.84 3.57
CA ALA A 106 -0.71 -18.70 2.76
C ALA A 106 -2.12 -18.92 2.19
N GLN A 107 -2.40 -20.12 1.67
CA GLN A 107 -3.72 -20.49 1.15
C GLN A 107 -4.79 -20.48 2.24
N LYS A 108 -4.53 -21.07 3.41
CA LYS A 108 -5.46 -21.03 4.55
C LYS A 108 -5.75 -19.59 4.98
N THR A 109 -4.73 -18.73 5.02
CA THR A 109 -4.91 -17.31 5.33
C THR A 109 -5.78 -16.62 4.27
N THR A 110 -5.59 -16.95 2.99
CA THR A 110 -6.38 -16.41 1.89
C THR A 110 -7.83 -16.88 1.94
N GLU A 111 -8.09 -18.14 2.28
CA GLU A 111 -9.44 -18.68 2.48
C GLU A 111 -10.16 -17.99 3.63
N GLN A 112 -9.47 -17.76 4.75
CA GLN A 112 -10.00 -16.99 5.87
C GLN A 112 -10.36 -15.56 5.46
N LEU A 113 -9.51 -14.90 4.65
CA LEU A 113 -9.81 -13.58 4.11
C LEU A 113 -11.07 -13.61 3.24
N LEU A 114 -11.17 -14.55 2.30
CA LEU A 114 -12.33 -14.66 1.42
C LEU A 114 -13.62 -14.90 2.20
N SER A 115 -13.57 -15.72 3.25
CA SER A 115 -14.70 -15.94 4.16
C SER A 115 -15.10 -14.66 4.90
N ILE A 116 -14.14 -13.90 5.44
CA ILE A 116 -14.39 -12.61 6.09
C ILE A 116 -15.02 -11.62 5.11
N LEU A 117 -14.57 -11.59 3.86
CA LEU A 117 -15.10 -10.68 2.85
C LEU A 117 -16.53 -11.01 2.43
N GLN A 118 -17.01 -12.23 2.66
CA GLN A 118 -18.40 -12.63 2.43
C GLN A 118 -19.33 -12.32 3.61
N ASP A 119 -18.80 -11.86 4.74
CA ASP A 119 -19.60 -11.45 5.90
C ASP A 119 -20.59 -10.33 5.54
N GLU A 120 -21.79 -10.38 6.10
CA GLU A 120 -22.88 -9.42 5.89
C GLU A 120 -22.45 -7.95 6.05
N HIS A 121 -21.52 -7.68 6.98
CA HIS A 121 -21.04 -6.31 7.22
C HIS A 121 -20.04 -5.81 6.16
N LEU A 122 -19.45 -6.71 5.36
CA LEU A 122 -18.38 -6.40 4.39
C LEU A 122 -18.74 -6.73 2.94
N LYS A 123 -19.77 -7.53 2.70
CA LYS A 123 -20.12 -8.08 1.39
C LYS A 123 -20.45 -7.02 0.32
N ASP A 124 -20.97 -5.87 0.75
CA ASP A 124 -21.39 -4.79 -0.16
C ASP A 124 -20.36 -3.65 -0.30
N LYS A 125 -19.24 -3.73 0.43
CA LYS A 125 -18.21 -2.68 0.40
C LYS A 125 -17.37 -2.77 -0.88
N PRO A 126 -17.13 -1.64 -1.57
CA PRO A 126 -16.07 -1.55 -2.57
C PRO A 126 -14.73 -1.93 -1.95
N LEU A 127 -13.93 -2.72 -2.64
CA LEU A 127 -12.65 -3.23 -2.19
C LEU A 127 -11.51 -2.60 -2.97
N MET A 128 -10.49 -2.17 -2.25
CA MET A 128 -9.21 -1.77 -2.82
C MET A 128 -8.08 -2.53 -2.14
N VAL A 129 -7.10 -2.98 -2.90
CA VAL A 129 -5.91 -3.64 -2.35
C VAL A 129 -4.79 -2.61 -2.19
N HIS A 130 -4.05 -2.70 -1.10
CA HIS A 130 -2.73 -2.10 -0.98
C HIS A 130 -1.76 -3.13 -0.42
N GLY A 131 -0.86 -3.64 -1.26
CA GLY A 131 0.12 -4.64 -0.87
C GLY A 131 1.55 -4.13 -0.88
N PHE A 132 2.28 -4.45 0.19
CA PHE A 132 3.71 -4.14 0.33
C PHE A 132 4.56 -5.40 0.14
N SER A 133 5.64 -5.34 -0.65
CA SER A 133 6.62 -6.43 -0.69
C SER A 133 5.98 -7.80 -0.95
N VAL A 134 6.16 -8.77 -0.05
CA VAL A 134 5.54 -10.11 -0.08
C VAL A 134 4.00 -10.11 -0.08
N GLY A 135 3.36 -8.96 0.18
CA GLY A 135 1.95 -8.75 -0.07
C GLY A 135 1.56 -8.98 -1.53
N GLY A 136 2.46 -8.78 -2.49
CA GLY A 136 2.25 -9.14 -3.89
C GLY A 136 2.05 -10.65 -4.09
N TYR A 137 2.86 -11.49 -3.43
CA TYR A 137 2.67 -12.94 -3.43
C TYR A 137 1.32 -13.35 -2.82
N MET A 138 0.94 -12.75 -1.71
CA MET A 138 -0.33 -13.06 -1.04
C MET A 138 -1.54 -12.60 -1.84
N TYR A 139 -1.41 -11.49 -2.57
CA TYR A 139 -2.41 -11.06 -3.53
C TYR A 139 -2.48 -12.03 -4.75
N GLY A 140 -1.35 -12.56 -5.22
CA GLY A 140 -1.36 -13.61 -6.24
C GLY A 140 -2.08 -14.88 -5.78
N GLU A 141 -1.93 -15.30 -4.51
CA GLU A 141 -2.70 -16.41 -3.94
C GLU A 141 -4.20 -16.09 -3.86
N LEU A 142 -4.56 -14.84 -3.52
CA LEU A 142 -5.95 -14.37 -3.60
C LEU A 142 -6.49 -14.54 -5.03
N LEU A 143 -5.76 -14.06 -6.04
CA LEU A 143 -6.17 -14.20 -7.45
C LEU A 143 -6.33 -15.65 -7.87
N VAL A 144 -5.42 -16.54 -7.46
CA VAL A 144 -5.52 -17.98 -7.71
C VAL A 144 -6.83 -18.53 -7.14
N LYS A 145 -7.17 -18.20 -5.88
CA LYS A 145 -8.41 -18.65 -5.24
C LYS A 145 -9.67 -18.05 -5.88
N LEU A 146 -9.64 -16.76 -6.23
CA LEU A 146 -10.74 -16.09 -6.93
C LEU A 146 -11.01 -16.68 -8.32
N ASN A 147 -10.01 -17.29 -8.95
CA ASN A 147 -10.13 -17.95 -10.25
C ASN A 147 -10.47 -19.43 -10.17
N GLN A 148 -10.40 -20.06 -8.98
CA GLN A 148 -10.77 -21.46 -8.79
C GLN A 148 -12.28 -21.67 -8.79
N ASP A 149 -13.05 -20.67 -8.33
CA ASP A 149 -14.51 -20.74 -8.25
C ASP A 149 -15.10 -19.36 -8.54
N LEU A 150 -15.40 -19.12 -9.82
CA LEU A 150 -15.87 -17.81 -10.30
C LEU A 150 -17.25 -17.46 -9.75
N GLU A 151 -18.13 -18.45 -9.54
CA GLU A 151 -19.48 -18.21 -9.03
C GLU A 151 -19.47 -17.88 -7.55
N LYS A 152 -18.76 -18.69 -6.75
CA LYS A 152 -18.64 -18.45 -5.30
C LYS A 152 -18.04 -17.08 -4.99
N TYR A 153 -17.07 -16.64 -5.79
CA TYR A 153 -16.35 -15.38 -5.55
C TYR A 153 -16.80 -14.23 -6.46
N ARG A 154 -17.87 -14.40 -7.24
CA ARG A 154 -18.40 -13.38 -8.17
C ARG A 154 -18.57 -12.01 -7.50
N SER A 155 -19.19 -11.98 -6.32
CA SER A 155 -19.42 -10.75 -5.53
C SER A 155 -18.11 -10.06 -5.13
N ILE A 156 -17.11 -10.81 -4.66
CA ILE A 156 -15.80 -10.24 -4.29
C ILE A 156 -15.09 -9.67 -5.52
N ARG A 157 -15.15 -10.40 -6.64
CA ARG A 157 -14.51 -9.98 -7.90
C ARG A 157 -15.10 -8.69 -8.44
N SER A 158 -16.44 -8.55 -8.43
CA SER A 158 -17.11 -7.38 -9.03
C SER A 158 -16.90 -6.08 -8.26
N ARG A 159 -16.56 -6.17 -6.97
CA ARG A 159 -16.33 -5.00 -6.11
C ARG A 159 -14.87 -4.73 -5.79
N LEU A 160 -13.92 -5.54 -6.28
CA LEU A 160 -12.50 -5.15 -6.33
C LEU A 160 -12.33 -4.12 -7.44
N VAL A 161 -12.09 -2.86 -7.06
CA VAL A 161 -12.12 -1.72 -8.00
C VAL A 161 -10.75 -1.08 -8.23
N GLY A 162 -9.75 -1.40 -7.42
CA GLY A 162 -8.39 -0.89 -7.60
C GLY A 162 -7.35 -1.60 -6.75
N GLN A 163 -6.10 -1.49 -7.16
CA GLN A 163 -4.96 -2.09 -6.47
C GLN A 163 -3.74 -1.17 -6.45
N ILE A 164 -3.05 -1.15 -5.32
CA ILE A 164 -1.79 -0.43 -5.10
C ILE A 164 -0.74 -1.44 -4.68
N PHE A 165 0.43 -1.42 -5.31
CA PHE A 165 1.58 -2.20 -4.86
C PHE A 165 2.78 -1.31 -4.58
N ASP A 166 3.30 -1.45 -3.37
CA ASP A 166 4.47 -0.73 -2.85
C ASP A 166 5.64 -1.72 -2.75
N SER A 167 6.61 -1.54 -3.64
CA SER A 167 7.75 -2.43 -3.85
C SER A 167 7.38 -3.93 -3.87
N PRO A 168 6.45 -4.38 -4.75
CA PRO A 168 6.09 -5.79 -4.82
C PRO A 168 7.32 -6.64 -5.18
N VAL A 169 7.40 -7.84 -4.59
CA VAL A 169 8.49 -8.80 -4.85
C VAL A 169 7.95 -10.03 -5.56
N ASP A 170 8.71 -10.51 -6.54
CA ASP A 170 8.45 -11.77 -7.23
C ASP A 170 9.33 -12.89 -6.65
N TYR A 171 8.88 -14.15 -6.75
CA TYR A 171 9.56 -15.29 -6.11
C TYR A 171 10.99 -15.51 -6.61
N GLU A 172 11.28 -15.15 -7.87
CA GLU A 172 12.59 -15.33 -8.52
C GLU A 172 13.73 -14.59 -7.82
N GLY A 173 13.42 -13.50 -7.09
CA GLY A 173 14.42 -12.68 -6.38
C GLY A 173 14.42 -12.85 -4.85
N VAL A 174 13.50 -13.65 -4.30
CA VAL A 174 13.31 -13.76 -2.84
C VAL A 174 14.54 -14.38 -2.16
N PRO A 175 15.12 -15.51 -2.61
CA PRO A 175 16.23 -16.15 -1.89
C PRO A 175 17.45 -15.22 -1.71
N SER A 176 17.88 -14.56 -2.79
CA SER A 176 19.06 -13.67 -2.79
C SER A 176 18.79 -12.34 -2.08
N GLY A 177 17.63 -11.72 -2.32
CA GLY A 177 17.20 -10.49 -1.66
C GLY A 177 17.02 -10.69 -0.16
N PHE A 178 16.35 -11.76 0.25
CA PHE A 178 16.07 -12.08 1.64
C PHE A 178 17.33 -12.40 2.44
N ALA A 179 18.25 -13.19 1.86
CA ALA A 179 19.51 -13.51 2.50
C ALA A 179 20.32 -12.25 2.82
N ARG A 180 20.40 -11.31 1.87
CA ARG A 180 21.11 -10.03 2.02
C ARG A 180 20.53 -9.11 3.10
N ILE A 181 19.22 -9.18 3.34
CA ILE A 181 18.55 -8.39 4.40
C ILE A 181 18.81 -8.98 5.77
N LEU A 182 18.68 -10.31 5.92
CA LEU A 182 18.73 -10.97 7.22
C LEU A 182 20.15 -11.08 7.76
N LEU A 183 21.13 -11.27 6.88
CA LEU A 183 22.50 -11.54 7.28
C LEU A 183 23.41 -10.44 6.74
N LYS A 184 24.22 -9.84 7.62
CA LYS A 184 25.20 -8.82 7.23
C LYS A 184 26.47 -9.43 6.61
N ASN A 185 26.77 -10.70 6.92
CA ASN A 185 27.99 -11.37 6.49
C ASN A 185 27.78 -12.17 5.19
N ARG A 186 28.74 -12.06 4.25
CA ARG A 186 28.63 -12.64 2.90
C ARG A 186 28.54 -14.17 2.88
N VAL A 187 29.19 -14.85 3.82
CA VAL A 187 29.19 -16.32 3.89
C VAL A 187 27.81 -16.84 4.28
N GLY A 188 27.23 -16.30 5.35
CA GLY A 188 25.88 -16.60 5.80
C GLY A 188 24.82 -16.23 4.76
N GLN A 189 24.98 -15.08 4.07
CA GLN A 189 24.11 -14.73 2.93
C GLN A 189 24.12 -15.84 1.87
N LYS A 190 25.31 -16.28 1.42
CA LYS A 190 25.43 -17.34 0.41
C LYS A 190 24.87 -18.68 0.89
N LEU A 191 25.12 -19.05 2.15
CA LEU A 191 24.57 -20.28 2.74
C LEU A 191 23.04 -20.23 2.81
N LEU A 192 22.46 -19.14 3.32
CA LEU A 192 21.01 -18.99 3.41
C LEU A 192 20.36 -18.93 2.03
N GLN A 193 20.97 -18.21 1.09
CA GLN A 193 20.53 -18.19 -0.31
C GLN A 193 20.54 -19.61 -0.90
N PHE A 194 21.65 -20.34 -0.76
CA PHE A 194 21.77 -21.72 -1.25
C PHE A 194 20.75 -22.65 -0.58
N SER A 195 20.50 -22.51 0.72
CA SER A 195 19.49 -23.30 1.43
C SER A 195 18.07 -22.99 0.94
N LEU A 196 17.73 -21.73 0.70
CA LEU A 196 16.43 -21.32 0.16
C LEU A 196 16.25 -21.79 -1.29
N GLU A 197 17.28 -21.65 -2.13
CA GLU A 197 17.28 -22.14 -3.51
C GLU A 197 17.16 -23.69 -3.54
N SER A 198 17.89 -24.38 -2.67
CA SER A 198 17.81 -25.84 -2.52
C SER A 198 16.43 -26.28 -2.05
N TYR A 199 15.83 -25.58 -1.08
CA TYR A 199 14.45 -25.83 -0.63
C TYR A 199 13.46 -25.68 -1.78
N LEU A 200 13.53 -24.57 -2.53
CA LEU A 200 12.66 -24.36 -3.69
C LEU A 200 12.90 -25.40 -4.80
N SER A 201 14.15 -25.85 -4.98
CA SER A 201 14.47 -26.85 -6.01
C SER A 201 14.03 -28.27 -5.64
N LEU A 202 14.22 -28.68 -4.38
CA LEU A 202 13.85 -30.01 -3.89
C LEU A 202 12.33 -30.17 -3.75
N PHE A 203 11.62 -29.10 -3.38
CA PHE A 203 10.17 -29.12 -3.20
C PHE A 203 9.43 -28.45 -4.35
N LYS A 204 9.92 -28.59 -5.59
CA LYS A 204 9.32 -27.93 -6.76
C LYS A 204 7.83 -28.17 -6.91
N ASP A 205 7.38 -29.42 -6.80
CA ASP A 205 5.98 -29.78 -7.00
C ASP A 205 5.06 -29.38 -5.85
N SER A 206 5.55 -29.45 -4.62
CA SER A 206 4.76 -29.19 -3.41
C SER A 206 4.81 -27.73 -2.94
N VAL A 207 5.85 -26.99 -3.32
CA VAL A 207 6.13 -25.64 -2.81
C VAL A 207 6.28 -24.64 -3.94
N THR A 208 7.26 -24.83 -4.83
CA THR A 208 7.59 -23.83 -5.87
C THR A 208 6.47 -23.65 -6.88
N ARG A 209 5.72 -24.72 -7.20
CA ARG A 209 4.51 -24.67 -8.02
C ARG A 209 3.52 -23.61 -7.52
N HIS A 210 3.39 -23.43 -6.20
CA HIS A 210 2.48 -22.43 -5.64
C HIS A 210 2.99 -21.01 -5.85
N TYR A 211 4.29 -20.75 -5.63
CA TYR A 211 4.90 -19.45 -5.94
C TYR A 211 4.78 -19.10 -7.43
N ILE A 212 5.01 -20.07 -8.32
CA ILE A 212 4.84 -19.89 -9.77
C ILE A 212 3.37 -19.58 -10.11
N LYS A 213 2.41 -20.32 -9.54
CA LYS A 213 0.98 -20.07 -9.77
C LYS A 213 0.56 -18.67 -9.31
N SER A 214 0.96 -18.28 -8.10
CA SER A 214 0.69 -16.96 -7.54
C SER A 214 1.32 -15.84 -8.38
N SER A 215 2.60 -16.00 -8.75
CA SER A 215 3.30 -15.05 -9.62
C SER A 215 2.62 -14.95 -11.00
N ASN A 216 2.30 -16.07 -11.64
CA ASN A 216 1.56 -16.07 -12.90
C ASN A 216 0.21 -15.35 -12.78
N ALA A 217 -0.53 -15.57 -11.70
CA ALA A 217 -1.79 -14.87 -11.47
C ALA A 217 -1.59 -13.35 -11.31
N PHE A 218 -0.57 -12.93 -10.57
CA PHE A 218 -0.18 -11.52 -10.42
C PHE A 218 0.19 -10.89 -11.76
N HIS A 219 1.09 -11.52 -12.53
CA HIS A 219 1.55 -11.02 -13.83
C HIS A 219 0.41 -10.95 -14.85
N LYS A 220 -0.49 -11.93 -14.86
CA LYS A 220 -1.67 -11.93 -15.75
C LYS A 220 -2.68 -10.84 -15.37
N ASN A 221 -2.87 -10.59 -14.07
CA ASN A 221 -3.84 -9.64 -13.54
C ASN A 221 -5.20 -9.76 -14.23
N GLU A 222 -5.82 -10.95 -14.14
CA GLU A 222 -7.06 -11.28 -14.87
C GLU A 222 -8.27 -10.45 -14.43
N LEU A 223 -8.21 -9.80 -13.26
CA LEU A 223 -9.22 -8.82 -12.85
C LEU A 223 -9.18 -7.55 -13.71
N ARG A 224 -8.03 -7.23 -14.33
CA ARG A 224 -7.82 -6.07 -15.21
C ARG A 224 -8.23 -4.73 -14.58
N ILE A 225 -8.09 -4.61 -13.26
CA ILE A 225 -8.47 -3.42 -12.51
C ILE A 225 -7.36 -2.36 -12.52
N PRO A 226 -7.71 -1.06 -12.40
CA PRO A 226 -6.75 0.02 -12.29
C PRO A 226 -5.70 -0.24 -11.20
N SER A 227 -4.44 0.04 -11.53
CA SER A 227 -3.29 -0.29 -10.69
C SER A 227 -2.38 0.91 -10.46
N LEU A 228 -1.86 1.07 -9.25
CA LEU A 228 -0.78 2.00 -8.91
C LEU A 228 0.45 1.24 -8.41
N LEU A 229 1.61 1.52 -9.00
CA LEU A 229 2.90 0.97 -8.54
C LEU A 229 3.74 2.07 -7.89
N LEU A 230 4.20 1.83 -6.67
CA LEU A 230 5.06 2.70 -5.88
C LEU A 230 6.40 1.97 -5.68
N TYR A 231 7.51 2.53 -6.13
CA TYR A 231 8.82 1.85 -6.08
C TYR A 231 9.99 2.82 -6.20
N SER A 232 11.23 2.34 -6.00
CA SER A 232 12.45 3.16 -6.05
C SER A 232 13.54 2.50 -6.88
N ARG A 233 14.31 3.31 -7.64
CA ARG A 233 15.53 2.84 -8.35
C ARG A 233 16.58 2.28 -7.39
N ALA A 234 16.64 2.81 -6.17
CA ALA A 234 17.54 2.32 -5.13
C ALA A 234 17.03 1.11 -4.32
N ASP A 235 15.86 0.54 -4.63
CA ASP A 235 15.31 -0.61 -3.91
C ASP A 235 15.98 -1.92 -4.39
N PRO A 236 16.79 -2.58 -3.53
CA PRO A 236 17.54 -3.75 -3.95
C PRO A 236 16.71 -5.05 -3.86
N ILE A 237 15.45 -4.97 -3.42
CA ILE A 237 14.54 -6.10 -3.18
C ILE A 237 13.36 -6.03 -4.16
N GLY A 238 12.63 -4.91 -4.15
CA GLY A 238 11.61 -4.57 -5.13
C GLY A 238 12.26 -3.96 -6.37
N VAL A 239 12.99 -4.77 -7.14
CA VAL A 239 13.82 -4.28 -8.26
C VAL A 239 12.94 -3.58 -9.30
N ASP A 240 13.25 -2.31 -9.54
CA ASP A 240 12.57 -1.40 -10.45
C ASP A 240 12.36 -1.99 -11.85
N THR A 241 13.39 -2.57 -12.47
CA THR A 241 13.32 -3.13 -13.83
C THR A 241 12.31 -4.29 -13.93
N LYS A 242 12.17 -5.08 -12.86
CA LYS A 242 11.17 -6.17 -12.79
C LYS A 242 9.76 -5.61 -12.65
N ILE A 243 9.58 -4.59 -11.81
CA ILE A 243 8.30 -3.89 -11.64
C ILE A 243 7.87 -3.20 -12.95
N GLU A 244 8.81 -2.53 -13.63
CA GLU A 244 8.57 -1.87 -14.93
C GLU A 244 8.19 -2.87 -16.03
N LEU A 245 8.80 -4.05 -16.04
CA LEU A 245 8.42 -5.13 -16.96
C LEU A 245 6.96 -5.57 -16.72
N VAL A 246 6.53 -5.73 -15.46
CA VAL A 246 5.13 -6.04 -15.12
C VAL A 246 4.21 -4.94 -15.60
N MET A 247 4.53 -3.67 -15.31
CA MET A 247 3.72 -2.54 -15.78
C MET A 247 3.62 -2.49 -17.30
N LYS A 248 4.71 -2.79 -18.03
CA LYS A 248 4.70 -2.87 -19.50
C LYS A 248 3.73 -3.96 -19.98
N LYS A 249 3.76 -5.15 -19.37
CA LYS A 249 2.81 -6.25 -19.68
C LYS A 249 1.36 -5.83 -19.41
N TRP A 250 1.09 -5.20 -18.27
CA TRP A 250 -0.25 -4.75 -17.91
C TRP A 250 -0.78 -3.68 -18.86
N ARG A 251 0.04 -2.68 -19.21
CA ARG A 251 -0.33 -1.65 -20.19
C ARG A 251 -0.60 -2.26 -21.57
N ALA A 252 0.21 -3.22 -22.01
CA ALA A 252 -0.02 -3.94 -23.27
C ALA A 252 -1.33 -4.75 -23.28
N ASN A 253 -1.86 -5.08 -22.11
CA ASN A 253 -3.17 -5.74 -21.93
C ASN A 253 -4.30 -4.76 -21.58
N ASN A 254 -4.13 -3.46 -21.87
CA ASN A 254 -5.11 -2.39 -21.63
C ASN A 254 -5.53 -2.21 -20.16
N ILE A 255 -4.68 -2.63 -19.22
CA ILE A 255 -4.92 -2.38 -17.79
C ILE A 255 -4.45 -0.95 -17.48
N PRO A 256 -5.27 -0.10 -16.83
CA PRO A 256 -4.84 1.23 -16.41
C PRO A 256 -3.74 1.14 -15.35
N VAL A 257 -2.57 1.73 -15.62
CA VAL A 257 -1.41 1.67 -14.71
C VAL A 257 -0.83 3.05 -14.45
N MET A 258 -0.99 3.52 -13.22
CA MET A 258 -0.28 4.66 -12.64
C MET A 258 1.01 4.18 -11.96
N ALA A 259 2.01 5.07 -11.88
CA ALA A 259 3.27 4.75 -11.23
C ALA A 259 3.90 5.96 -10.56
N ARG A 260 4.55 5.76 -9.42
CA ARG A 260 5.50 6.70 -8.81
C ARG A 260 6.81 5.97 -8.56
N CYS A 261 7.87 6.42 -9.24
CA CYS A 261 9.23 5.94 -9.04
C CYS A 261 10.04 7.03 -8.35
N TRP A 262 10.71 6.70 -7.25
CA TRP A 262 11.69 7.57 -6.61
C TRP A 262 13.11 7.18 -7.02
N GLU A 263 14.00 8.17 -7.11
CA GLU A 263 15.42 7.90 -7.34
C GLU A 263 16.04 7.13 -6.18
N SER A 264 15.70 7.53 -4.96
CA SER A 264 16.20 6.88 -3.76
C SER A 264 15.19 6.85 -2.62
N SER A 265 14.82 5.63 -2.24
CA SER A 265 14.15 5.31 -0.99
C SER A 265 14.41 3.83 -0.67
N PRO A 266 14.63 3.48 0.62
CA PRO A 266 14.69 2.07 1.02
C PRO A 266 13.38 1.34 0.71
N HIS A 267 13.48 0.01 0.57
CA HIS A 267 12.36 -0.90 0.39
C HIS A 267 11.23 -0.62 1.37
N VAL A 268 9.99 -0.53 0.87
CA VAL A 268 8.74 -0.26 1.61
C VAL A 268 8.76 0.99 2.51
N SER A 269 9.76 1.86 2.36
CA SER A 269 9.96 3.05 3.20
C SER A 269 9.59 4.34 2.48
N HIS A 270 8.92 4.24 1.33
CA HIS A 270 8.58 5.37 0.45
C HIS A 270 7.72 6.41 1.15
N PHE A 271 6.68 5.98 1.88
CA PHE A 271 5.84 6.89 2.65
C PHE A 271 6.63 7.60 3.77
N HIS A 272 7.61 6.93 4.38
CA HIS A 272 8.45 7.56 5.40
C HIS A 272 9.43 8.57 4.79
N ARG A 273 9.99 8.26 3.62
CA ARG A 273 11.01 9.09 2.97
C ARG A 273 10.40 10.30 2.24
N HIS A 274 9.26 10.10 1.59
CA HIS A 274 8.61 11.04 0.68
C HIS A 274 7.10 11.14 0.97
N PRO A 275 6.69 11.55 2.19
CA PRO A 275 5.30 11.44 2.65
C PRO A 275 4.30 12.19 1.76
N ASP A 276 4.62 13.41 1.35
CA ASP A 276 3.71 14.25 0.57
C ASP A 276 3.47 13.67 -0.84
N GLU A 277 4.56 13.32 -1.53
CA GLU A 277 4.49 12.71 -2.86
C GLU A 277 3.79 11.35 -2.84
N TYR A 278 4.02 10.57 -1.78
CA TYR A 278 3.37 9.28 -1.58
C TYR A 278 1.87 9.44 -1.43
N VAL A 279 1.44 10.33 -0.52
CA VAL A 279 0.03 10.61 -0.28
C VAL A 279 -0.62 11.19 -1.54
N GLU A 280 0.04 12.10 -2.24
CA GLU A 280 -0.46 12.66 -3.50
C GLU A 280 -0.70 11.56 -4.54
N ALA A 281 0.28 10.66 -4.75
CA ALA A 281 0.14 9.56 -5.70
C ALA A 281 -1.04 8.63 -5.35
N VAL A 282 -1.19 8.29 -4.06
CA VAL A 282 -2.29 7.46 -3.56
C VAL A 282 -3.64 8.16 -3.73
N LEU A 283 -3.76 9.44 -3.35
CA LEU A 283 -5.01 10.18 -3.45
C LEU A 283 -5.43 10.42 -4.91
N LYS A 284 -4.46 10.71 -5.79
CA LYS A 284 -4.72 10.82 -7.23
C LYS A 284 -5.27 9.51 -7.80
N PHE A 285 -4.71 8.37 -7.38
CA PHE A 285 -5.20 7.06 -7.77
C PHE A 285 -6.62 6.79 -7.24
N ILE A 286 -6.87 7.03 -5.95
CA ILE A 286 -8.21 6.89 -5.34
C ILE A 286 -9.27 7.71 -6.07
N SER A 287 -8.93 8.94 -6.45
CA SER A 287 -9.83 9.81 -7.22
C SER A 287 -10.09 9.24 -8.62
N SER A 288 -9.05 8.73 -9.30
CA SER A 288 -9.17 8.16 -10.64
C SER A 288 -10.08 6.92 -10.73
N ILE A 289 -10.26 6.21 -9.61
CA ILE A 289 -11.14 5.03 -9.51
C ILE A 289 -12.50 5.33 -8.84
N GLY A 290 -12.82 6.62 -8.62
CA GLY A 290 -14.12 7.05 -8.10
C GLY A 290 -14.36 6.73 -6.63
N LEU A 291 -13.32 6.46 -5.83
CA LEU A 291 -13.44 6.17 -4.39
C LEU A 291 -13.21 7.40 -3.49
N SER A 292 -12.95 8.57 -4.06
CA SER A 292 -12.86 9.82 -3.30
C SER A 292 -14.24 10.27 -2.81
N LYS A 293 -14.35 10.71 -1.56
CA LYS A 293 -15.56 11.42 -1.09
C LYS A 293 -15.80 12.68 -1.94
N PRO A 294 -17.06 13.01 -2.26
CA PRO A 294 -17.37 14.28 -2.88
C PRO A 294 -16.97 15.45 -1.96
N ASP A 295 -16.39 16.51 -2.54
CA ASP A 295 -15.87 17.70 -1.82
C ASP A 295 -16.91 18.41 -0.92
N SER A 296 -18.20 18.10 -1.11
CA SER A 296 -19.31 18.65 -0.33
C SER A 296 -19.29 18.25 1.16
N GLU A 297 -18.81 17.05 1.51
CA GLU A 297 -18.76 16.61 2.93
C GLU A 297 -17.57 17.21 3.70
N VAL A 298 -16.43 17.38 3.03
CA VAL A 298 -15.22 17.97 3.65
C VAL A 298 -15.45 19.45 3.93
N SER A 299 -16.17 20.15 3.05
CA SER A 299 -16.56 21.54 3.23
C SER A 299 -17.56 21.71 4.38
N LYS A 300 -18.54 20.80 4.52
CA LYS A 300 -19.48 20.78 5.66
C LYS A 300 -18.77 20.54 7.00
N ARG A 301 -17.85 19.56 7.07
CA ARG A 301 -17.06 19.31 8.29
C ARG A 301 -16.18 20.51 8.67
N LYS A 302 -15.55 21.18 7.69
CA LYS A 302 -14.78 22.40 7.96
C LYS A 302 -15.65 23.53 8.50
N LEU A 303 -16.88 23.67 7.99
CA LEU A 303 -17.84 24.68 8.43
C LEU A 303 -18.37 24.40 9.84
N GLU A 304 -18.67 23.13 10.16
CA GLU A 304 -19.11 22.70 11.49
C GLU A 304 -18.01 22.83 12.54
N THR A 305 -16.77 22.44 12.20
CA THR A 305 -15.61 22.58 13.10
C THR A 305 -15.28 24.06 13.35
N LYS A 306 -15.49 24.93 12.36
CA LYS A 306 -15.33 26.38 12.51
C LYS A 306 -16.39 26.96 13.44
N LYS A 307 -17.68 26.62 13.23
CA LYS A 307 -18.78 27.03 14.12
C LYS A 307 -18.56 26.58 15.56
N HIS A 308 -18.08 25.36 15.78
CA HIS A 308 -17.88 24.83 17.14
C HIS A 308 -16.76 25.58 17.89
N LYS A 309 -15.69 25.98 17.17
CA LYS A 309 -14.61 26.82 17.74
C LYS A 309 -15.07 28.26 18.02
N GLU A 310 -15.90 28.83 17.16
CA GLU A 310 -16.47 30.17 17.36
C GLU A 310 -17.39 30.21 18.58
N ILE A 311 -18.19 29.17 18.82
CA ILE A 311 -19.06 29.07 20.00
C ILE A 311 -18.25 28.93 21.30
N GLN A 312 -17.16 28.16 21.29
CA GLN A 312 -16.28 28.00 22.47
C GLN A 312 -15.45 29.25 22.79
N GLN A 313 -15.30 30.18 21.85
CA GLN A 313 -14.62 31.47 22.08
C GLN A 313 -15.59 32.58 22.51
N ALA A 314 -16.90 32.35 22.41
CA ALA A 314 -17.95 33.30 22.77
C ALA A 314 -18.56 33.05 24.15
N ILE A 315 -18.10 32.00 24.85
CA ILE A 315 -18.42 31.66 26.25
C ILE A 315 -17.18 31.96 27.09
#